data_AF-A0A1Q4BWG6-F1
#
_entry.id   AF-A0A1Q4BWG6-F1
#
_cell.length_a   1.000
_cell.length_b   1.000
_cell.length_c   1.000
_cell.angle_alpha   90.00
_cell.angle_beta   90.00
_cell.angle_gamma   90.00
#
_symmetry.space_group_name_H-M   'P 1'
#
loop_
_entity.id
_entity.type
_entity.pdbx_description
1 polymer ?
#
loop_
_entity_poly.entity_id
_entity_poly.type
_entity_poly.pdbx_seq_one_letter_code
_entity_poly.pdbx_strand_id
1 'polypeptide(L)'
;MKRAFVAALYLVLALPGLMVAPLASAQLIGPNIAPSNPPPPAPPPPPKIEVPKIPQFDAPPRNNLAAPRRRSFGDRVTKCLEEGAAAGLNANDRAAYSRACANQQ
;
A
#
# COMPACT_ATOMS: atom_id res chain seq x y z
N MET A 1 -64.80 1.80 -18.35
CA MET A 1 -64.78 0.93 -17.15
C MET A 1 -63.55 0.02 -17.08
N LYS A 2 -63.11 -0.64 -18.15
CA LYS A 2 -61.93 -1.55 -18.13
C LYS A 2 -60.60 -0.88 -17.74
N ARG A 3 -60.34 0.36 -18.17
CA ARG A 3 -59.10 1.09 -17.84
C ARG A 3 -59.00 1.51 -16.37
N ALA A 4 -60.13 1.84 -15.75
CA ALA A 4 -60.18 2.19 -14.32
C ALA A 4 -59.94 0.96 -13.43
N PHE A 5 -60.43 -0.21 -13.86
CA PHE A 5 -60.17 -1.49 -13.19
C PHE A 5 -58.70 -1.88 -13.23
N VAL A 6 -58.01 -1.68 -14.36
CA VAL A 6 -56.57 -1.95 -14.48
C VAL A 6 -55.75 -0.98 -13.63
N ALA A 7 -56.11 0.32 -13.61
CA ALA A 7 -55.42 1.30 -12.76
C ALA A 7 -55.60 1.02 -11.26
N ALA A 8 -56.80 0.62 -10.83
CA ALA A 8 -57.06 0.23 -9.45
C ALA A 8 -56.32 -1.07 -9.08
N LEU A 9 -56.22 -2.04 -9.99
CA LEU A 9 -55.48 -3.28 -9.78
C LEU A 9 -53.97 -3.03 -9.59
N TYR A 10 -53.38 -2.11 -10.37
CA TYR A 10 -51.97 -1.71 -10.21
C TYR A 10 -51.72 -0.98 -8.90
N LEU A 11 -52.66 -0.16 -8.43
CA LEU A 11 -52.53 0.60 -7.19
C LEU A 11 -52.65 -0.31 -5.95
N VAL A 12 -53.45 -1.38 -6.03
CA VAL A 12 -53.58 -2.40 -4.97
C VAL A 12 -52.38 -3.37 -4.95
N LEU A 13 -51.81 -3.72 -6.12
CA LEU A 13 -50.63 -4.61 -6.20
C LEU A 13 -49.30 -3.94 -5.83
N ALA A 14 -49.22 -2.61 -5.82
CA ALA A 14 -48.00 -1.86 -5.49
C ALA A 14 -47.81 -1.59 -3.99
N LEU A 15 -48.77 -1.96 -3.12
CA LEU A 15 -48.77 -1.64 -1.68
C LEU A 15 -48.73 -2.85 -0.71
N PRO A 16 -47.74 -3.77 -0.76
CA PRO A 16 -47.53 -4.69 0.37
C PRO A 16 -46.13 -4.57 1.01
N GLY A 17 -45.43 -3.44 0.87
CA GLY A 17 -44.04 -3.30 1.33
C GLY A 17 -43.81 -2.43 2.56
N LEU A 18 -44.86 -1.87 3.17
CA LEU A 18 -44.69 -0.82 4.17
C LEU A 18 -45.37 -1.21 5.49
N MET A 19 -44.78 -2.12 6.27
CA MET A 19 -44.90 -2.20 7.74
C MET A 19 -44.12 -3.40 8.31
N VAL A 20 -42.78 -3.35 8.32
CA VAL A 20 -41.96 -3.97 9.39
C VAL A 20 -40.67 -3.15 9.49
N ALA A 21 -40.69 -2.05 10.24
CA ALA A 21 -39.45 -1.42 10.68
C ALA A 21 -38.89 -2.22 11.87
N PRO A 22 -37.61 -2.62 11.88
CA PRO A 22 -37.01 -3.15 13.09
C PRO A 22 -37.03 -2.07 14.18
N LEU A 23 -37.42 -2.45 15.40
CA LEU A 23 -37.28 -1.60 16.58
C LEU A 23 -35.80 -1.30 16.77
N ALA A 24 -35.39 -0.08 16.45
CA ALA A 24 -34.05 0.42 16.75
C ALA A 24 -33.90 0.55 18.27
N SER A 25 -33.00 -0.22 18.87
CA SER A 25 -32.58 -0.02 20.25
C SER A 25 -31.67 1.20 20.32
N ALA A 26 -32.19 2.30 20.86
CA ALA A 26 -31.38 3.45 21.20
C ALA A 26 -30.49 3.10 22.40
N GLN A 27 -29.17 3.18 22.24
CA GLN A 27 -28.27 3.13 23.38
C GLN A 27 -28.47 4.42 24.18
N LEU A 28 -28.82 4.29 25.46
CA LEU A 28 -29.00 5.42 26.36
C LEU A 28 -27.62 6.05 26.66
N ILE A 29 -27.17 6.96 25.79
CA ILE A 29 -25.96 7.75 26.02
C ILE A 29 -26.36 8.91 26.93
N GLY A 30 -26.30 8.70 28.24
CA GLY A 30 -26.38 9.78 29.22
C GLY A 30 -25.16 10.70 29.12
N PRO A 31 -25.27 11.99 29.46
CA PRO A 31 -24.09 12.81 29.63
C PRO A 31 -23.22 12.17 30.73
N ASN A 32 -21.90 12.08 30.51
CA ASN A 32 -20.89 11.55 31.42
C ASN A 32 -20.58 10.03 31.42
N ILE A 33 -20.94 9.25 30.41
CA ILE A 33 -20.37 7.91 30.23
C ILE A 33 -19.01 8.03 29.53
N ALA A 34 -17.96 8.37 30.28
CA ALA A 34 -16.60 8.22 29.79
C ALA A 34 -16.21 6.73 29.92
N PRO A 35 -15.85 6.03 28.82
CA PRO A 35 -15.20 4.74 28.94
C PRO A 35 -13.97 4.91 29.83
N SER A 36 -13.81 4.07 30.85
CA SER A 36 -12.59 4.02 31.64
C SER A 36 -11.47 3.53 30.72
N ASN A 37 -10.73 4.45 30.11
CA ASN A 37 -9.56 4.10 29.33
C ASN A 37 -8.45 3.65 30.27
N PRO A 38 -7.79 2.51 30.01
CA PRO A 38 -6.63 2.11 30.77
C PRO A 38 -5.56 3.20 30.69
N PRO A 39 -4.73 3.38 31.73
CA PRO A 39 -3.64 4.32 31.70
C PRO A 39 -2.71 4.00 30.51
N PRO A 40 -2.17 5.03 29.84
CA PRO A 40 -1.28 4.81 28.71
C PRO A 40 -0.03 4.01 29.15
N PRO A 41 0.53 3.18 28.26
CA PRO A 41 1.77 2.45 28.57
C PRO A 41 2.92 3.42 28.85
N ALA A 42 3.86 2.99 29.68
CA ALA A 42 5.05 3.76 29.98
C ALA A 42 5.86 4.04 28.69
N PRO A 43 6.51 5.23 28.59
CA PRO A 43 7.34 5.57 27.45
C PRO A 43 8.52 4.60 27.31
N PRO A 44 8.99 4.33 26.07
CA PRO A 44 10.15 3.47 25.85
C PRO A 44 11.41 4.05 26.51
N PRO A 45 12.38 3.21 26.89
CA PRO A 45 13.66 3.69 27.41
C PRO A 45 14.37 4.56 26.38
N PRO A 46 15.16 5.55 26.82
CA PRO A 46 15.94 6.39 25.92
C PRO A 46 16.90 5.53 25.08
N PRO A 47 17.17 5.92 23.83
CA PRO A 47 18.13 5.22 22.98
C PRO A 47 19.51 5.22 23.63
N LYS A 48 20.20 4.08 23.56
CA LYS A 48 21.60 4.00 23.99
C LYS A 48 22.46 4.78 23.01
N ILE A 49 23.18 5.77 23.51
CA ILE A 49 24.21 6.48 22.75
C ILE A 49 25.48 5.65 22.85
N GLU A 50 25.70 4.77 21.88
CA GLU A 50 26.97 4.06 21.77
C GLU A 50 27.99 5.00 21.11
N VAL A 51 29.10 5.23 21.79
CA VAL A 51 30.20 6.01 21.22
C VAL A 51 30.80 5.23 20.05
N PRO A 52 30.87 5.81 18.83
CA PRO A 52 31.55 5.16 17.71
C PRO A 52 32.99 4.82 18.07
N LYS A 53 33.43 3.62 17.71
CA LYS A 53 34.81 3.19 17.96
C LYS A 53 35.78 4.12 17.24
N ILE A 54 36.75 4.69 17.97
CA ILE A 54 37.79 5.55 17.42
C ILE A 54 38.61 4.72 16.42
N PRO A 55 38.76 5.18 15.16
CA PRO A 55 39.67 4.54 14.20
C PRO A 55 41.11 4.55 14.74
N GLN A 56 41.75 3.38 14.77
CA GLN A 56 43.15 3.24 15.18
C GLN A 56 44.06 3.56 13.99
N PHE A 57 45.04 4.45 14.17
CA PHE A 57 45.90 4.94 13.08
C PHE A 57 46.92 3.87 12.61
N ASP A 58 47.37 3.01 13.51
CA ASP A 58 48.34 1.94 13.22
C ASP A 58 47.67 0.62 12.79
N ALA A 59 46.35 0.61 12.62
CA ALA A 59 45.65 -0.60 12.21
C ALA A 59 45.94 -0.88 10.73
N PRO A 60 46.32 -2.12 10.36
CA PRO A 60 46.46 -2.48 8.96
C PRO A 60 45.14 -2.26 8.23
N PRO A 61 45.16 -1.74 6.98
CA PRO A 61 43.95 -1.52 6.21
C PRO A 61 43.22 -2.85 6.05
N ARG A 62 41.99 -2.89 6.55
CA ARG A 62 41.10 -4.03 6.31
C ARG A 62 40.63 -3.94 4.87
N ASN A 63 41.16 -4.83 4.03
CA ASN A 63 40.62 -5.07 2.70
C ASN A 63 39.23 -5.70 2.85
N ASN A 64 38.21 -4.85 2.92
CA ASN A 64 36.83 -5.27 2.76
C ASN A 64 36.62 -5.65 1.29
N LEU A 65 37.00 -6.87 0.89
CA LEU A 65 36.52 -7.49 -0.34
C LEU A 65 35.04 -7.86 -0.17
N ALA A 66 34.19 -6.85 0.02
CA ALA A 66 32.78 -7.03 -0.24
C ALA A 66 32.65 -7.22 -1.76
N ALA A 67 32.08 -8.34 -2.19
CA ALA A 67 31.69 -8.50 -3.58
C ALA A 67 30.84 -7.29 -3.97
N PRO A 68 31.07 -6.67 -5.14
CA PRO A 68 30.26 -5.54 -5.58
C PRO A 68 28.79 -5.98 -5.52
N ARG A 69 27.95 -5.19 -4.86
CA ARG A 69 26.51 -5.46 -4.81
C ARG A 69 26.03 -5.65 -6.24
N ARG A 70 25.54 -6.85 -6.55
CA ARG A 70 24.85 -7.12 -7.81
C ARG A 70 23.75 -6.06 -7.94
N ARG A 71 23.76 -5.33 -9.05
CA ARG A 71 22.74 -4.32 -9.34
C ARG A 71 21.37 -4.99 -9.33
N SER A 72 20.35 -4.30 -8.83
CA SER A 72 19.00 -4.85 -8.83
C SER A 72 18.52 -5.11 -10.26
N PHE A 73 17.52 -5.96 -10.44
CA PHE A 73 16.97 -6.20 -11.78
C PHE A 73 16.50 -4.90 -12.44
N GLY A 74 15.86 -4.01 -11.68
CA GLY A 74 15.42 -2.70 -12.17
C GLY A 74 16.58 -1.84 -12.67
N ASP A 75 17.69 -1.78 -11.91
CA ASP A 75 18.89 -1.04 -12.32
C ASP A 75 19.49 -1.59 -13.63
N ARG A 76 19.44 -2.91 -13.83
CA ARG A 76 19.89 -3.54 -15.07
C ARG A 76 18.98 -3.18 -16.25
N VAL A 77 17.66 -3.18 -16.04
CA VAL A 77 16.70 -2.77 -17.07
C VAL A 77 16.91 -1.31 -17.47
N THR A 78 17.09 -0.38 -16.51
CA THR A 78 17.35 1.04 -16.80
C THR A 78 18.62 1.21 -17.62
N LYS A 79 19.72 0.55 -17.22
CA LYS A 79 20.98 0.58 -17.97
C LYS A 79 20.81 0.05 -19.40
N CYS A 80 20.13 -1.08 -19.59
CA CYS A 80 19.88 -1.62 -20.92
C CYS A 80 18.96 -0.71 -21.76
N LEU A 81 18.01 0.00 -21.15
CA LEU A 81 17.20 1.00 -21.86
C LEU A 81 18.07 2.16 -22.34
N GLU A 82 18.99 2.65 -21.51
CA GLU A 82 19.94 3.70 -21.90
C GLU A 82 20.89 3.24 -23.01
N GLU A 83 21.45 2.04 -22.90
CA GLU A 83 22.30 1.44 -23.95
C GLU A 83 21.52 1.29 -25.27
N GLY A 84 20.27 0.82 -25.22
CA GLY A 84 19.42 0.72 -26.41
C GLY A 84 19.06 2.08 -27.01
N ALA A 85 18.85 3.10 -26.19
CA ALA A 85 18.65 4.47 -26.65
C ALA A 85 19.91 5.06 -27.31
N ALA A 86 21.09 4.82 -26.71
CA ALA A 86 22.37 5.25 -27.25
C ALA A 86 22.71 4.54 -28.58
N ALA A 87 22.25 3.30 -28.75
CA ALA A 87 22.33 2.55 -30.00
C ALA A 87 21.33 3.02 -31.08
N GLY A 88 20.46 4.01 -30.77
CA GLY A 88 19.48 4.54 -31.70
C GLY A 88 18.24 3.66 -31.90
N LEU A 89 17.98 2.70 -31.00
CA LEU A 89 16.78 1.88 -31.07
C LEU A 89 15.53 2.74 -30.85
N ASN A 90 14.50 2.50 -31.67
CA ASN A 90 13.18 3.07 -31.44
C ASN A 90 12.57 2.52 -30.14
N ALA A 91 11.45 3.10 -29.69
CA ALA A 91 10.84 2.75 -28.40
C ALA A 91 10.46 1.26 -28.28
N ASN A 92 9.99 0.65 -29.36
CA ASN A 92 9.57 -0.76 -29.37
C ASN A 92 10.77 -1.70 -29.31
N ASP A 93 11.76 -1.48 -30.17
CA ASP A 93 12.97 -2.30 -30.21
C ASP A 93 13.80 -2.15 -28.93
N ARG A 94 13.84 -0.93 -28.37
CA ARG A 94 14.48 -0.66 -27.08
C ARG A 94 13.80 -1.40 -25.93
N ALA A 95 12.47 -1.49 -25.93
CA ALA A 95 11.73 -2.23 -24.91
C ALA A 95 11.94 -3.75 -25.03
N ALA A 96 12.04 -4.28 -26.25
CA ALA A 96 12.38 -5.68 -26.47
C ALA A 96 13.85 -5.98 -26.06
N TYR A 97 14.77 -5.11 -26.46
CA TYR A 97 16.19 -5.19 -26.15
C TYR A 97 16.44 -5.19 -24.63
N SER A 98 15.82 -4.28 -23.88
CA SER A 98 16.07 -4.17 -22.44
C SER A 98 15.66 -5.42 -21.65
N ARG A 99 14.60 -6.10 -22.08
CA ARG A 99 14.14 -7.38 -21.50
C ARG A 99 15.15 -8.49 -21.75
N ALA A 100 15.74 -8.56 -22.95
CA ALA A 100 16.75 -9.57 -23.26
C ALA A 100 18.11 -9.27 -22.58
N CYS A 101 18.53 -8.01 -22.58
CA CYS A 101 19.80 -7.55 -22.00
C CYS A 101 19.84 -7.69 -20.47
N ALA A 102 18.75 -7.36 -19.75
CA ALA A 102 18.74 -7.41 -18.29
C ALA A 102 18.86 -8.84 -17.71
N ASN A 103 18.55 -9.86 -18.53
CA ASN A 103 18.71 -11.28 -18.19
C ASN A 103 20.13 -11.81 -18.49
N GLN A 104 20.95 -11.05 -19.21
CA GLN A 104 22.33 -11.43 -19.59
C GLN A 104 23.41 -10.77 -18.72
N GLN A 105 23.01 -9.87 -17.80
CA GLN A 105 23.90 -9.12 -16.89
C GLN A 105 23.84 -9.61 -15.44
#